data_AF-A0A1B2LZ98-F1
#
_entry.id   AF-A0A1B2LZ98-F1
#
_cell.length_a   1.000
_cell.length_b   1.000
_cell.length_c   1.000
_cell.angle_alpha   90.00
_cell.angle_beta   90.00
_cell.angle_gamma   90.00
#
_symmetry.space_group_name_H-M   'P 1'
#
loop_
_entity.id
_entity.type
_entity.pdbx_description
1 polymer ?
#
loop_
_entity_poly.entity_id
_entity_poly.type
_entity_poly.pdbx_seq_one_letter_code
_entity_poly.pdbx_strand_id
1 'polypeptide(L)'
;MKKLILTLLVLSLVSACSKSQEEIDLEKKSETEAQLKAEKEADLKKVEDAVKYMLKDGESARFRNVIGNCGEVNSKNSYGAYAGFSRFVFKRDNGKVVFDNPDNQYFNAVVASFCDKAYLDKFPVDDSSNNTNSAAPIDVAPIDN
;
A
#
# COMPACT_ATOMS: atom_id res chain seq x y z
N MET A 1 -63.34 -18.73 -17.24
CA MET A 1 -62.06 -19.48 -17.11
C MET A 1 -60.79 -18.64 -17.38
N LYS A 2 -60.88 -17.32 -17.62
CA LYS A 2 -59.68 -16.46 -17.81
C LYS A 2 -59.24 -15.70 -16.54
N LYS A 3 -60.12 -15.61 -15.54
CA LYS A 3 -59.85 -14.92 -14.25
C LYS A 3 -59.06 -15.76 -13.25
N LEU A 4 -59.02 -17.09 -13.44
CA LEU A 4 -58.27 -18.01 -12.57
C LEU A 4 -56.79 -18.12 -12.95
N ILE A 5 -56.43 -17.82 -14.20
CA ILE A 5 -55.05 -17.91 -14.69
C ILE A 5 -54.28 -16.62 -14.33
N LEU A 6 -54.97 -15.48 -14.26
CA LEU A 6 -54.35 -14.19 -13.94
C LEU A 6 -53.96 -14.06 -12.45
N THR A 7 -54.61 -14.81 -11.55
CA THR A 7 -54.27 -14.81 -10.12
C THR A 7 -53.08 -15.71 -9.78
N LEU A 8 -52.81 -16.76 -10.57
CA LEU A 8 -51.67 -17.67 -10.37
C LEU A 8 -50.33 -17.06 -10.82
N LEU A 9 -50.35 -16.12 -11.77
CA LEU A 9 -49.16 -15.43 -12.28
C LEU A 9 -48.64 -14.33 -11.33
N VAL A 10 -49.48 -13.87 -10.40
CA VAL A 10 -49.12 -12.86 -9.39
C VAL A 10 -48.58 -13.50 -8.10
N LEU A 11 -48.97 -14.75 -7.81
CA LEU A 11 -48.52 -15.47 -6.61
C LEU A 11 -47.11 -16.06 -6.72
N SER A 12 -46.59 -16.24 -7.94
CA SER A 12 -45.27 -16.83 -8.20
C SER A 12 -44.10 -15.85 -8.11
N LEU A 13 -44.35 -14.55 -7.92
CA LEU A 13 -43.33 -13.50 -7.80
C LEU A 13 -42.89 -13.25 -6.34
N VAL A 14 -43.42 -13.97 -5.36
CA VAL A 14 -43.18 -13.72 -3.92
C VAL A 14 -42.15 -14.68 -3.29
N SER A 15 -41.50 -15.54 -4.06
CA SER A 15 -40.40 -16.38 -3.53
C SER A 15 -39.05 -15.65 -3.43
N ALA A 16 -39.04 -14.32 -3.42
CA ALA A 16 -37.89 -13.53 -3.01
C ALA A 16 -37.66 -13.72 -1.50
N CYS A 17 -36.40 -13.98 -1.11
CA CYS A 17 -35.93 -14.23 0.25
C CYS A 17 -36.63 -13.36 1.32
N SER A 18 -37.04 -13.99 2.42
CA SER A 18 -37.61 -13.35 3.61
C SER A 18 -36.61 -12.55 4.46
N LYS A 19 -35.46 -12.15 3.90
CA LYS A 19 -34.47 -11.32 4.60
C LYS A 19 -34.92 -9.87 4.56
N SER A 20 -34.80 -9.17 5.69
CA SER A 20 -35.09 -7.75 5.75
C SER A 20 -34.07 -6.96 4.91
N GLN A 21 -34.44 -5.77 4.41
CA GLN A 21 -33.54 -4.92 3.60
C GLN A 21 -32.21 -4.63 4.31
N GLU A 22 -32.25 -4.51 5.64
CA GLU A 22 -31.07 -4.28 6.49
C GLU A 22 -30.13 -5.49 6.55
N GLU A 23 -30.67 -6.72 6.57
CA GLU A 23 -29.86 -7.95 6.53
C GLU A 23 -29.14 -8.10 5.19
N ILE A 24 -29.78 -7.72 4.08
CA ILE A 24 -29.18 -7.75 2.74
C ILE A 24 -28.04 -6.74 2.63
N ASP A 25 -28.20 -5.55 3.20
CA ASP A 25 -27.17 -4.50 3.14
C ASP A 25 -25.98 -4.81 4.07
N LEU A 26 -26.24 -5.43 5.22
CA LEU A 26 -25.19 -5.93 6.12
C LEU A 26 -24.38 -7.06 5.46
N GLU A 27 -25.04 -8.01 4.79
CA GLU A 27 -24.39 -9.09 4.07
C GLU A 27 -23.51 -8.55 2.94
N LYS A 28 -24.04 -7.66 2.08
CA LYS A 28 -23.25 -7.03 1.01
C LYS A 28 -22.06 -6.23 1.54
N LYS A 29 -22.22 -5.53 2.68
CA LYS A 29 -21.12 -4.81 3.31
C LYS A 29 -20.04 -5.77 3.80
N SER A 30 -20.44 -6.85 4.46
CA SER A 30 -19.50 -7.88 4.93
C SER A 30 -18.78 -8.57 3.78
N GLU A 31 -19.47 -8.84 2.67
CA GLU A 31 -18.89 -9.41 1.45
C GLU A 31 -17.92 -8.42 0.78
N THR A 32 -18.29 -7.14 0.69
CA THR A 32 -17.43 -6.09 0.13
C THR A 32 -16.17 -5.88 0.99
N GLU A 33 -16.31 -5.91 2.32
CA GLU A 33 -15.18 -5.81 3.25
C GLU A 33 -14.26 -7.03 3.15
N ALA A 34 -14.82 -8.23 3.03
CA ALA A 34 -14.06 -9.47 2.83
C ALA A 34 -13.33 -9.46 1.48
N GLN A 35 -13.99 -9.03 0.40
CA GLN A 35 -13.38 -8.90 -0.93
C GLN A 35 -12.24 -7.87 -0.91
N LEU A 36 -12.46 -6.70 -0.32
CA LEU A 36 -11.45 -5.65 -0.20
C LEU A 36 -10.24 -6.12 0.62
N LYS A 37 -10.49 -6.89 1.69
CA LYS A 37 -9.42 -7.47 2.50
C LYS A 37 -8.60 -8.49 1.70
N ALA A 38 -9.26 -9.40 0.99
CA ALA A 38 -8.59 -10.40 0.15
C ALA A 38 -7.77 -9.75 -0.97
N GLU A 39 -8.28 -8.69 -1.61
CA GLU A 39 -7.56 -7.93 -2.62
C GLU A 39 -6.31 -7.26 -2.04
N LYS A 40 -6.41 -6.63 -0.86
CA LYS A 40 -5.27 -6.01 -0.18
C LYS A 40 -4.21 -7.04 0.23
N GLU A 41 -4.63 -8.21 0.73
CA GLU A 41 -3.71 -9.29 1.07
C GLU A 41 -3.00 -9.84 -0.18
N ALA A 42 -3.70 -9.95 -1.31
CA ALA A 42 -3.12 -10.36 -2.58
C ALA A 42 -2.13 -9.32 -3.14
N ASP A 43 -2.45 -8.03 -3.08
CA ASP A 43 -1.55 -6.94 -3.49
C ASP A 43 -0.28 -6.93 -2.61
N LEU A 44 -0.45 -7.03 -1.29
CA LEU A 44 0.67 -7.08 -0.35
C LEU A 44 1.57 -8.30 -0.63
N LYS A 45 0.98 -9.47 -0.87
CA LYS A 45 1.74 -10.67 -1.23
C LYS A 45 2.53 -10.48 -2.51
N LYS A 46 1.94 -9.87 -3.54
CA LYS A 46 2.63 -9.56 -4.80
C LYS A 46 3.82 -8.64 -4.59
N VAL A 47 3.67 -7.60 -3.74
CA VAL A 47 4.76 -6.70 -3.36
C VAL A 47 5.88 -7.47 -2.66
N GLU A 48 5.56 -8.26 -1.64
CA GLU A 48 6.55 -9.04 -0.89
C GLU A 48 7.28 -10.05 -1.78
N ASP A 49 6.56 -10.78 -2.64
CA ASP A 49 7.17 -11.78 -3.52
C ASP A 49 8.11 -11.12 -4.55
N ALA A 50 7.76 -9.94 -5.07
CA ALA A 50 8.66 -9.16 -5.93
C ALA A 50 9.92 -8.69 -5.19
N VAL A 51 9.79 -8.26 -3.93
CA VAL A 51 10.94 -7.86 -3.10
C VAL A 51 11.83 -9.06 -2.81
N LYS A 52 11.26 -10.20 -2.39
CA LYS A 52 11.99 -11.46 -2.11
C LYS A 52 12.81 -11.92 -3.30
N TYR A 53 12.25 -11.83 -4.51
CA TYR A 53 12.93 -12.22 -5.75
C TYR A 53 14.24 -11.47 -5.98
N MET A 54 14.36 -10.24 -5.48
CA MET A 54 15.55 -9.40 -5.66
C MET A 54 16.60 -9.57 -4.55
N LEU A 55 16.27 -10.27 -3.46
CA LEU A 55 17.17 -10.45 -2.31
C LEU A 55 18.10 -11.65 -2.52
N LYS A 56 19.26 -11.63 -1.85
CA LYS A 56 20.22 -12.75 -1.89
C LYS A 56 19.66 -14.03 -1.27
N ASP A 57 18.87 -13.88 -0.20
CA ASP A 57 18.14 -14.96 0.47
C ASP A 57 16.71 -14.47 0.74
N GLY A 58 15.86 -14.54 -0.29
CA GLY A 58 14.47 -14.09 -0.22
C GLY A 58 13.61 -14.85 0.78
N GLU A 59 13.89 -16.13 1.04
CA GLU A 59 13.16 -16.93 2.03
C GLU A 59 13.43 -16.48 3.46
N SER A 60 14.59 -15.87 3.71
CA SER A 60 14.92 -15.24 5.00
C SER A 60 14.30 -13.84 5.20
N ALA A 61 13.61 -13.30 4.20
CA ALA A 61 13.13 -11.92 4.22
C ALA A 61 12.19 -11.65 5.40
N ARG A 62 12.48 -10.57 6.12
CA ARG A 62 11.65 -10.03 7.20
C ARG A 62 11.19 -8.64 6.79
N PHE A 63 9.88 -8.47 6.72
CA PHE A 63 9.26 -7.21 6.35
C PHE A 63 8.79 -6.45 7.60
N ARG A 64 8.89 -5.12 7.56
CA ARG A 64 8.29 -4.23 8.55
C ARG A 64 7.87 -2.91 7.90
N ASN A 65 6.99 -2.18 8.56
CA ASN A 65 6.54 -0.87 8.10
C ASN A 65 6.00 -0.87 6.64
N VAL A 66 5.47 -2.00 6.19
CA VAL A 66 4.91 -2.14 4.85
C VAL A 66 3.54 -1.49 4.81
N ILE A 67 3.40 -0.46 3.97
CA ILE A 67 2.12 0.17 3.68
C ILE A 67 2.01 0.22 2.16
N GLY A 68 1.14 -0.63 1.63
CA GLY A 68 0.96 -0.74 0.20
C GLY A 68 2.20 -1.26 -0.50
N ASN A 69 2.78 -0.46 -1.39
CA ASN A 69 3.94 -0.84 -2.19
C ASN A 69 5.31 -0.38 -1.63
N CYS A 70 5.34 0.17 -0.43
CA CYS A 70 6.57 0.66 0.20
C CYS A 70 6.72 0.14 1.62
N GLY A 71 7.96 -0.04 2.06
CA GLY A 71 8.25 -0.61 3.38
C GLY A 71 9.73 -0.78 3.62
N GLU A 72 10.05 -1.59 4.62
CA GLU A 72 11.43 -2.00 4.92
C GLU A 72 11.55 -3.52 4.90
N VAL A 73 12.69 -4.00 4.43
CA VAL A 73 13.01 -5.43 4.40
C VAL A 73 14.44 -5.69 4.90
N ASN A 74 14.62 -6.82 5.55
CA ASN A 74 15.94 -7.33 5.93
C ASN A 74 16.01 -8.82 5.53
N SER A 75 17.13 -9.23 4.95
CA SER A 75 17.40 -10.63 4.62
C SER A 75 18.85 -10.98 4.92
N LYS A 76 19.15 -12.28 4.96
CA LYS A 76 20.52 -12.75 5.03
C LYS A 76 21.29 -12.35 3.76
N ASN A 77 22.54 -11.97 3.94
CA ASN A 77 23.50 -11.76 2.86
C ASN A 77 24.19 -13.10 2.48
N SER A 78 25.15 -13.04 1.57
CA SER A 78 25.91 -14.23 1.11
C SER A 78 26.72 -14.92 2.22
N TYR A 79 26.95 -14.26 3.35
CA TYR A 79 27.60 -14.85 4.54
C TYR A 79 26.58 -15.43 5.54
N GLY A 80 25.29 -15.40 5.22
CA GLY A 80 24.21 -15.94 6.06
C GLY A 80 23.77 -15.03 7.22
N ALA A 81 24.28 -13.78 7.29
CA ALA A 81 23.97 -12.82 8.35
C ALA A 81 22.99 -11.74 7.88
N TYR A 82 22.15 -11.26 8.79
CA TYR A 82 21.29 -10.09 8.56
C TYR A 82 22.10 -8.80 8.73
N ALA A 83 22.04 -7.89 7.76
CA ALA A 83 22.81 -6.63 7.78
C ALA A 83 22.02 -5.43 8.33
N GLY A 84 20.70 -5.55 8.42
CA GLY A 84 19.82 -4.45 8.82
C GLY A 84 18.66 -4.29 7.85
N PHE A 85 17.65 -3.53 8.27
CA PHE A 85 16.51 -3.20 7.42
C PHE A 85 16.89 -2.10 6.42
N SER A 86 16.55 -2.30 5.15
CA SER A 86 16.65 -1.29 4.08
C SER A 86 15.24 -0.99 3.56
N ARG A 87 15.00 0.27 3.20
CA ARG A 87 13.73 0.69 2.59
C ARG A 87 13.63 0.14 1.17
N PHE A 88 12.42 -0.17 0.73
CA PHE A 88 12.13 -0.56 -0.65
C PHE A 88 10.91 0.17 -1.20
N VAL A 89 10.87 0.27 -2.53
CA VAL A 89 9.72 0.73 -3.31
C VAL A 89 9.43 -0.28 -4.41
N PHE A 90 8.22 -0.83 -4.43
CA PHE A 90 7.71 -1.63 -5.56
C PHE A 90 6.97 -0.70 -6.54
N LYS A 91 7.53 -0.55 -7.73
CA LYS A 91 6.98 0.29 -8.80
C LYS A 91 5.89 -0.46 -9.56
N ARG A 92 4.62 -0.18 -9.24
CA ARG A 92 3.47 -0.92 -9.81
C ARG A 92 3.33 -0.78 -11.34
N ASP A 93 3.82 0.30 -11.92
CA ASP A 93 3.81 0.59 -13.36
C ASP A 93 4.65 -0.40 -14.19
N ASN A 94 5.77 -0.88 -13.64
CA ASN A 94 6.72 -1.73 -14.36
C ASN A 94 7.19 -2.97 -13.58
N GLY A 95 6.67 -3.19 -12.36
CA GLY A 95 6.98 -4.34 -11.51
C GLY A 95 8.38 -4.34 -10.91
N LYS A 96 9.16 -3.25 -11.00
CA LYS A 96 10.52 -3.20 -10.46
C LYS A 96 10.54 -2.87 -8.98
N VAL A 97 11.50 -3.45 -8.26
CA VAL A 97 11.80 -3.08 -6.88
C VAL A 97 13.06 -2.21 -6.85
N VAL A 98 12.98 -1.10 -6.13
CA VAL A 98 14.13 -0.22 -5.86
C VAL A 98 14.43 -0.28 -4.36
N PHE A 99 15.68 -0.52 -4.01
CA PHE A 99 16.15 -0.51 -2.62
C PHE A 99 16.86 0.80 -2.29
N ASP A 100 16.80 1.18 -1.03
CA ASP A 100 17.59 2.26 -0.47
C ASP A 100 19.02 1.78 -0.25
N ASN A 101 19.96 2.43 -0.91
CA ASN A 101 21.37 2.16 -0.80
C ASN A 101 22.17 3.46 -0.96
N PRO A 102 23.41 3.52 -0.45
CA PRO A 102 24.22 4.74 -0.52
C PRO A 102 24.47 5.26 -1.93
N ASP A 103 24.42 4.40 -2.95
CA ASP A 103 24.65 4.77 -4.36
C ASP A 103 23.40 5.33 -5.03
N ASN A 104 22.22 5.23 -4.40
CA ASN A 104 20.94 5.67 -4.93
C ASN A 104 20.48 6.99 -4.30
N GLN A 105 21.16 8.07 -4.67
CA GLN A 105 20.82 9.43 -4.23
C GLN A 105 19.38 9.88 -4.60
N TYR A 106 18.72 9.19 -5.54
CA TYR A 106 17.36 9.49 -5.98
C TYR A 106 16.28 8.69 -5.24
N PHE A 107 16.64 7.89 -4.23
CA PHE A 107 15.69 7.02 -3.55
C PHE A 107 14.51 7.80 -2.94
N ASN A 108 14.78 8.95 -2.32
CA ASN A 108 13.74 9.81 -1.75
C ASN A 108 12.76 10.33 -2.81
N ALA A 109 13.23 10.71 -4.00
CA ALA A 109 12.37 11.11 -5.11
C ALA A 109 11.52 9.92 -5.62
N VAL A 110 12.08 8.71 -5.62
CA VAL A 110 11.34 7.48 -5.95
C VAL A 110 10.25 7.19 -4.91
N VAL A 111 10.54 7.35 -3.62
CA VAL A 111 9.52 7.21 -2.55
C VAL A 111 8.39 8.22 -2.76
N ALA A 112 8.72 9.50 -2.94
CA ALA A 112 7.73 10.56 -3.13
C ALA A 112 6.84 10.36 -4.37
N SER A 113 7.39 9.76 -5.43
CA SER A 113 6.67 9.58 -6.70
C SER A 113 5.83 8.30 -6.76
N PHE A 114 6.25 7.23 -6.08
CA PHE A 114 5.67 5.90 -6.28
C PHE A 114 4.99 5.31 -5.05
N CYS A 115 5.29 5.79 -3.84
CA CYS A 115 4.68 5.21 -2.63
C CYS A 115 3.22 5.62 -2.45
N ASP A 116 2.43 4.69 -1.93
CA ASP A 116 1.05 4.96 -1.55
C ASP A 116 0.95 6.14 -0.58
N LYS A 117 -0.09 6.97 -0.75
CA LYS A 117 -0.30 8.16 0.08
C LYS A 117 -0.24 7.86 1.59
N ALA A 118 -0.85 6.75 2.02
CA ALA A 118 -0.84 6.33 3.41
C ALA A 118 0.58 6.01 3.95
N TYR A 119 1.50 5.58 3.07
CA TYR A 119 2.90 5.43 3.43
C TYR A 119 3.53 6.81 3.65
N LEU A 120 3.35 7.75 2.73
CA LEU A 120 3.90 9.11 2.81
C LEU A 120 3.35 9.91 4.01
N ASP A 121 2.07 9.70 4.34
CA ASP A 121 1.44 10.32 5.52
C ASP A 121 2.11 9.85 6.84
N LYS A 122 2.62 8.62 6.87
CA LYS A 122 3.29 8.03 8.05
C LYS A 122 4.81 8.24 8.03
N PHE A 123 5.41 8.22 6.84
CA PHE A 123 6.84 8.31 6.59
C PHE A 123 7.11 9.43 5.57
N PRO A 124 7.01 10.71 6.00
CA PRO A 124 7.27 11.83 5.12
C PRO A 124 8.70 11.79 4.60
N VAL A 125 8.87 12.20 3.34
CA VAL A 125 10.19 12.34 2.71
C VAL A 125 10.69 13.75 2.98
N ASP A 126 11.77 13.88 3.75
CA ASP A 126 12.44 15.16 3.92
C ASP A 126 13.15 15.53 2.61
N ASP A 127 12.62 16.55 1.94
CA ASP A 127 13.19 17.08 0.71
C ASP A 127 14.37 18.02 1.01
N SER A 128 15.42 17.49 1.63
CA SER A 128 16.69 18.21 1.75
C SER A 128 17.43 18.32 0.41
N SER A 129 16.83 17.85 -0.69
CA SER A 129 17.33 18.01 -2.07
C SER A 129 16.73 19.19 -2.83
N ASN A 130 15.60 19.77 -2.40
CA ASN A 130 15.09 21.05 -2.91
C ASN A 130 15.52 22.22 -2.01
N ASN A 131 16.83 22.37 -1.76
CA ASN A 131 17.36 23.66 -1.36
C ASN A 131 17.52 24.56 -2.59
N THR A 132 16.42 25.19 -3.01
CA THR A 132 16.49 26.52 -3.64
C THR A 132 15.49 27.44 -2.94
N ASN A 133 16.04 28.29 -2.08
CA ASN A 133 15.41 29.49 -1.48
C ASN A 133 14.40 29.27 -0.35
N SER A 134 14.90 28.87 0.82
CA SER A 134 14.48 29.55 2.05
C SER A 134 15.72 30.16 2.69
N ALA A 135 16.16 31.29 2.14
CA ALA A 135 17.05 32.18 2.87
C ALA A 135 16.29 32.64 4.13
N ALA A 136 16.60 32.03 5.27
CA ALA A 136 16.36 32.67 6.54
C ALA A 136 17.06 34.04 6.50
N PRO A 137 16.40 35.14 6.93
CA PRO A 137 17.08 36.42 7.01
C PRO A 137 18.27 36.26 7.96
N ILE A 138 19.45 36.59 7.46
CA ILE A 138 20.66 36.66 8.27
C ILE A 138 20.46 37.87 9.19
N ASP A 139 20.12 37.64 10.45
CA ASP A 139 20.21 38.67 11.49
C ASP A 139 21.70 38.98 11.69
N VAL A 140 22.19 40.00 10.97
CA VAL A 140 23.48 40.59 11.22
C VAL A 140 23.35 41.43 12.49
N ALA A 141 23.83 40.89 13.61
CA ALA A 141 24.03 41.67 14.82
C ALA A 141 25.04 42.81 14.55
N PRO A 142 24.86 44.02 15.14
CA PRO A 142 25.81 45.11 14.99
C PRO A 142 27.16 44.71 15.58
N ILE A 143 28.25 44.93 14.84
CA ILE A 143 29.61 44.84 15.38
C ILE A 143 29.89 46.15 16.11
N ASP A 144 29.86 46.11 17.44
CA ASP A 144 30.42 47.15 18.30
C ASP A 144 31.91 46.86 18.55
N ASN A 145 32.79 47.50 17.75
CA ASN A 145 34.06 48.18 18.14
C ASN A 145 34.91 48.51 16.91
#